data_AF-X1Q8E8-F1
#
_entry.id   AF-X1Q8E8-F1
#
_cell.length_a   1.000
_cell.length_b   1.000
_cell.length_c   1.000
_cell.angle_alpha   90.00
_cell.angle_beta   90.00
_cell.angle_gamma   90.00
#
_symmetry.space_group_name_H-M   'P 1'
#
loop_
_entity.id
_entity.type
_entity.pdbx_description
1 polymer ?
#
loop_
_entity_poly.entity_id
_entity_poly.type
_entity_poly.pdbx_seq_one_letter_code
_entity_poly.pdbx_strand_id
1 'polypeptide(L)'
;MRQFTELSFDDQNYKLEIYCTMLKDGETDELVKSLEEKGFKLTFIDSDSLRGELELAQYPQIVKVRKQLSSEGFTWNENAKRIKLPL
;
A
#
# COMPACT_ATOMS: atom_id res chain seq x y z
N MET A 1 6.29 3.41 12.21
CA MET A 1 6.74 2.07 11.83
C MET A 1 6.39 1.86 10.36
N ARG A 2 7.20 1.17 9.55
CA ARG A 2 6.84 0.83 8.15
C ARG A 2 5.79 -0.26 8.14
N GLN A 3 4.50 0.11 8.07
CA GLN A 3 3.41 -0.86 8.23
C GLN A 3 2.32 -0.74 7.19
N PHE A 4 1.82 -1.90 6.75
CA PHE A 4 0.54 -1.97 6.07
C PHE A 4 -0.60 -1.91 7.09
N THR A 5 -1.52 -0.97 6.89
CA THR A 5 -2.66 -0.74 7.78
C THR A 5 -3.88 -1.51 7.32
N GLU A 6 -4.15 -1.50 6.01
CA GLU A 6 -5.34 -2.15 5.46
C GLU A 6 -5.14 -2.51 3.98
N LEU A 7 -5.70 -3.65 3.56
CA LEU A 7 -5.95 -3.96 2.15
C LEU A 7 -7.45 -4.16 2.00
N SER A 8 -8.10 -3.23 1.30
CA SER A 8 -9.54 -3.30 0.99
C SER A 8 -9.76 -3.33 -0.52
N PHE A 9 -10.97 -3.67 -0.94
CA PHE A 9 -11.39 -3.50 -2.33
C PHE A 9 -12.86 -3.10 -2.37
N ASP A 10 -13.24 -2.46 -3.47
CA ASP A 10 -14.63 -2.25 -3.86
C ASP A 10 -14.89 -2.89 -5.23
N ASP A 11 -16.06 -2.67 -5.80
CA ASP A 11 -16.47 -3.24 -7.10
C ASP A 11 -15.61 -2.77 -8.28
N GLN A 12 -14.71 -1.80 -8.08
CA GLN A 12 -13.91 -1.20 -9.15
C GLN A 12 -12.40 -1.25 -8.88
N ASN A 13 -11.98 -1.11 -7.62
CA ASN A 13 -10.60 -0.89 -7.24
C ASN A 13 -10.18 -1.70 -6.00
N TYR A 14 -8.91 -2.11 -5.99
CA TYR A 14 -8.21 -2.47 -4.77
C TYR A 14 -7.58 -1.23 -4.13
N LYS A 15 -7.57 -1.20 -2.80
CA LYS A 15 -7.07 -0.10 -1.98
C LYS A 15 -6.06 -0.64 -0.99
N LEU A 16 -4.84 -0.13 -1.06
CA LEU A 16 -3.74 -0.47 -0.18
C LEU A 16 -3.42 0.75 0.69
N GLU A 17 -3.68 0.64 1.99
CA GLU A 17 -3.38 1.69 2.95
C GLU A 17 -2.08 1.38 3.69
N ILE A 18 -1.19 2.36 3.68
CA ILE A 18 0.16 2.27 4.21
C ILE A 18 0.31 3.34 5.28
N TYR A 19 0.72 2.89 6.46
CA TYR A 19 1.11 3.76 7.56
C TYR A 19 2.58 4.13 7.42
N CYS A 20 2.81 5.42 7.25
CA CYS A 20 4.10 6.06 6.99
C CYS A 20 4.73 6.70 8.24
N THR A 21 4.10 6.63 9.42
CA THR A 21 4.76 7.08 10.67
C THR A 21 6.18 6.51 10.73
N MET A 22 7.20 7.28 11.10
CA MET A 22 8.60 6.84 11.17
C MET A 22 9.31 6.50 9.84
N LEU A 23 8.74 6.81 8.67
CA LEU A 23 9.57 6.98 7.47
C LEU A 23 10.47 8.22 7.66
N LYS A 24 11.74 8.13 7.28
CA LYS A 24 12.63 9.29 7.34
C LYS A 24 12.24 10.29 6.24
N ASP A 25 12.62 11.54 6.42
CA ASP A 25 12.52 12.56 5.35
C ASP A 25 13.16 12.02 4.06
N GLY A 26 12.39 12.03 2.96
CA GLY A 26 12.77 11.46 1.66
C GLY A 26 12.30 10.02 1.40
N GLU A 27 12.13 9.17 2.42
CA GLU A 27 11.66 7.79 2.22
C GLU A 27 10.17 7.76 1.83
N THR A 28 9.40 8.72 2.33
CA THR A 28 8.00 8.92 1.92
C THR A 28 7.92 9.32 0.44
N ASP A 29 8.78 10.22 -0.04
CA ASP A 29 8.82 10.63 -1.45
C ASP A 29 9.25 9.47 -2.37
N GLU A 30 10.22 8.66 -1.95
CA GLU A 30 10.63 7.45 -2.69
C GLU A 30 9.51 6.41 -2.76
N LEU A 31 8.78 6.21 -1.65
CA LEU A 31 7.62 5.32 -1.59
C LEU A 31 6.50 5.81 -2.51
N VAL A 32 6.16 7.11 -2.43
CA VAL A 32 5.15 7.76 -3.26
C VAL A 32 5.50 7.57 -4.74
N LYS A 33 6.73 7.90 -5.13
CA LYS A 33 7.19 7.76 -6.51
C LYS A 33 7.16 6.30 -6.99
N SER A 34 7.62 5.36 -6.16
CA SER A 34 7.59 3.93 -6.48
C SER A 34 6.17 3.40 -6.69
N LEU A 35 5.21 3.88 -5.91
CA LEU A 35 3.80 3.50 -6.05
C LEU A 35 3.16 4.16 -7.28
N GLU A 36 3.43 5.44 -7.54
CA GLU A 36 2.96 6.13 -8.75
C GLU A 36 3.50 5.50 -10.04
N GLU A 37 4.80 5.14 -10.08
CA GLU A 37 5.41 4.42 -11.20
C GLU A 37 4.77 3.05 -11.47
N LYS A 38 4.14 2.46 -10.46
CA LYS A 38 3.42 1.18 -10.54
C LYS A 38 1.93 1.35 -10.85
N GLY A 39 1.48 2.59 -11.07
CA GLY A 39 0.12 2.93 -11.47
C GLY A 39 -0.85 3.15 -10.31
N PHE A 40 -0.37 3.21 -9.06
CA PHE A 40 -1.25 3.50 -7.93
C PHE A 40 -1.69 4.95 -7.96
N LYS A 41 -2.98 5.18 -7.75
CA LYS A 41 -3.52 6.51 -7.44
C LYS A 41 -3.35 6.74 -5.95
N LEU A 42 -2.52 7.70 -5.58
CA LEU A 42 -2.21 7.97 -4.18
C LEU A 42 -3.12 9.06 -3.61
N THR A 43 -3.61 8.84 -2.40
CA THR A 43 -4.37 9.78 -1.60
C THR A 43 -3.75 9.85 -0.22
N PHE A 44 -3.31 11.03 0.21
CA PHE A 44 -2.86 11.26 1.58
C PHE A 44 -4.08 11.37 2.49
N ILE A 45 -4.19 10.48 3.47
CA ILE A 45 -5.29 10.48 4.43
C ILE A 45 -4.98 11.43 5.57
N ASP A 46 -3.74 11.40 6.07
CA ASP A 46 -3.22 12.27 7.11
C ASP A 46 -1.69 12.46 6.96
N SER A 47 -1.06 13.15 7.90
CA SER A 47 0.39 13.42 7.91
C SER A 47 1.25 12.15 7.89
N ASP A 48 0.68 11.03 8.30
CA ASP A 48 1.38 9.78 8.56
C ASP A 48 0.77 8.58 7.81
N SER A 49 -0.25 8.79 6.97
CA SER A 49 -1.00 7.73 6.32
C SER A 49 -1.27 8.05 4.86
N LEU A 50 -0.98 7.08 4.02
CA LEU A 50 -1.10 7.15 2.57
C LEU A 50 -1.98 5.97 2.12
N ARG A 51 -2.91 6.24 1.19
CA ARG A 51 -3.69 5.20 0.51
C ARG A 51 -3.32 5.18 -0.96
N GLY A 52 -2.89 4.02 -1.45
CA GLY A 52 -2.74 3.75 -2.87
C GLY A 52 -3.90 2.93 -3.40
N GLU A 53 -4.49 3.35 -4.51
CA GLU A 53 -5.60 2.66 -5.18
C GLU A 53 -5.18 2.15 -6.55
N LEU A 54 -5.60 0.95 -6.92
CA LEU A 54 -5.40 0.34 -8.24
C LEU A 54 -6.70 -0.28 -8.73
N GLU A 55 -6.90 -0.33 -10.04
CA GLU A 55 -8.06 -1.01 -10.63
C GLU A 55 -8.03 -2.51 -10.34
N LEU A 56 -9.20 -3.16 -10.21
CA LEU A 56 -9.29 -4.61 -9.93
C LEU A 56 -8.50 -5.47 -10.94
N ALA A 57 -8.49 -5.08 -12.21
CA ALA A 57 -7.72 -5.77 -13.26
C ALA A 57 -6.20 -5.77 -13.01
N GLN A 58 -5.71 -4.92 -12.12
CA GLN A 58 -4.29 -4.75 -11.79
C GLN A 58 -3.89 -5.48 -10.49
N TYR A 59 -4.71 -6.41 -9.99
CA TYR A 59 -4.39 -7.23 -8.82
C TYR A 59 -2.97 -7.84 -8.80
N PRO A 60 -2.41 -8.37 -9.91
CA PRO A 60 -1.04 -8.88 -9.91
C PRO A 60 0.02 -7.83 -9.53
N GLN A 61 -0.24 -6.54 -9.82
CA GLN A 61 0.62 -5.43 -9.42
C GLN A 61 0.64 -5.31 -7.89
N ILE A 62 -0.51 -5.42 -7.23
CA ILE A 62 -0.59 -5.36 -5.75
C ILE A 62 0.25 -6.45 -5.12
N VAL A 63 0.16 -7.68 -5.62
CA VAL A 63 0.96 -8.80 -5.09
C VAL A 63 2.45 -8.54 -5.28
N LYS A 64 2.86 -7.95 -6.42
CA LYS A 64 4.25 -7.61 -6.71
C LYS A 64 4.76 -6.50 -5.79
N VAL A 65 3.99 -5.41 -5.65
CA VAL A 65 4.29 -4.27 -4.76
C VAL A 65 4.39 -4.74 -3.33
N ARG A 66 3.44 -5.56 -2.89
CA ARG A 66 3.44 -6.19 -1.56
C ARG A 66 4.74 -6.95 -1.30
N LYS A 67 5.18 -7.80 -2.23
CA LYS A 67 6.43 -8.55 -2.08
C LYS A 67 7.64 -7.61 -2.00
N GLN A 68 7.69 -6.59 -2.87
CA GLN A 68 8.79 -5.64 -2.91
C GLN A 68 8.90 -4.84 -1.61
N LEU A 69 7.79 -4.25 -1.15
CA LEU A 69 7.74 -3.50 0.10
C LEU A 69 8.07 -4.38 1.32
N SER A 70 7.64 -5.65 1.33
CA SER A 70 8.07 -6.60 2.36
C SER A 70 9.58 -6.86 2.34
N SER A 71 10.23 -6.88 1.17
CA SER A 71 11.69 -6.92 1.07
C SER A 71 12.37 -5.62 1.53
N GLU A 72 11.69 -4.48 1.41
CA GLU A 72 12.14 -3.16 1.89
C GLU A 72 11.88 -2.93 3.40
N GLY A 73 11.37 -3.97 4.10
CA GLY A 73 11.17 -3.96 5.55
C GLY A 73 9.78 -3.50 6.01
N PHE A 74 8.81 -3.35 5.10
CA PHE A 74 7.41 -3.11 5.49
C PHE A 74 6.80 -4.38 6.09
N THR A 75 6.28 -4.25 7.31
CA THR A 75 5.59 -5.33 8.02
C THR A 75 4.08 -5.17 7.93
N TRP A 76 3.34 -6.27 7.95
CA TRP A 76 1.89 -6.21 7.99
C TRP A 76 1.45 -5.99 9.44
N ASN A 77 0.58 -5.00 9.68
CA ASN A 77 -0.15 -4.99 10.93
C ASN A 77 -0.98 -6.29 10.99
N GLU A 78 -0.77 -7.12 12.01
CA GLU A 78 -1.50 -8.39 12.17
C GLU A 78 -3.00 -8.17 12.38
N ASN A 79 -3.38 -6.97 12.83
CA ASN A 79 -4.77 -6.52 12.95
C ASN A 79 -5.30 -5.83 11.69
N ALA A 80 -4.47 -5.64 10.65
CA ALA A 80 -4.99 -5.19 9.36
C ALA A 80 -6.06 -6.18 8.92
N LYS A 81 -7.23 -5.68 8.49
CA LYS A 81 -8.28 -6.54 7.91
C LYS A 81 -7.69 -7.24 6.69
N ARG A 82 -7.18 -8.45 6.90
CA ARG A 82 -6.74 -9.34 5.83
C ARG A 82 -8.01 -9.83 5.17
N ILE A 83 -8.41 -9.21 4.06
CA ILE A 83 -9.40 -9.86 3.23
C ILE A 83 -8.76 -11.16 2.73
N LYS A 84 -9.44 -12.29 2.97
CA LYS A 84 -9.13 -13.54 2.28
C LYS A 84 -9.36 -13.28 0.80
N LEU A 85 -8.28 -13.04 0.08
CA LEU A 85 -8.31 -12.85 -1.36
C LEU A 85 -8.94 -14.13 -1.96
N PRO A 86 -9.94 -14.01 -2.86
CA PRO A 86 -10.46 -15.17 -3.54
C PRO A 86 -9.29 -15.86 -4.28
N LEU A 87 -9.13 -17.15 -4.00
CA LEU A 87 -8.15 -18.03 -4.65
C LEU A 87 -8.46 -18.17 -6.14
#